data_AF-A0A3A8K0A5-F1
#
_entry.id   AF-A0A3A8K0A5-F1
#
_cell.length_a   1.000
_cell.length_b   1.000
_cell.length_c   1.000
_cell.angle_alpha   90.00
_cell.angle_beta   90.00
_cell.angle_gamma   90.00
#
_symmetry.space_group_name_H-M   'P 1'
#
loop_
_entity.id
_entity.type
_entity.pdbx_description
1 polymer ?
#
loop_
_entity_poly.entity_id
_entity_poly.type
_entity_poly.pdbx_seq_one_letter_code
_entity_poly.pdbx_strand_id
1 'polypeptide(L)'
;MQALRALPRGVGPGALRGLTPQFEAAVAEDTDVDLRFRDELIRVLGPVMGEDTPVTVEDAAACVTGVDAKVLVATLPALRAVLAEVRGLKAHLTREAVRVLSRADACLHQSPRLTTREALERALDAGRERLAAELFLLHAPVPVPVEEALGVARGLFGDGPPPRGAAVLELARGLDDFCRRAPLSTPDLEALRELARRADAERETTGWPLLLERLRTVRPRLLPQKPLPPLYRSLTGAPARVPLAGSLEALLR
;
A
#
# COMPACT_ATOMS: atom_id res chain seq x y z
N MET A 1 -19.95 3.27 -29.13
CA MET A 1 -20.83 3.16 -30.32
C MET A 1 -20.95 1.77 -30.91
N GLN A 2 -19.90 1.14 -31.45
CA GLN A 2 -20.00 -0.19 -32.08
C GLN A 2 -20.59 -1.26 -31.15
N ALA A 3 -20.20 -1.26 -29.88
CA ALA A 3 -20.73 -2.18 -28.87
C ALA A 3 -22.24 -1.99 -28.61
N LEU A 4 -22.74 -0.75 -28.59
CA LEU A 4 -24.18 -0.47 -28.44
C LEU A 4 -24.98 -0.97 -29.65
N ARG A 5 -24.44 -0.80 -30.87
CA ARG A 5 -25.07 -1.29 -32.11
C ARG A 5 -25.20 -2.81 -32.16
N ALA A 6 -24.27 -3.53 -31.52
CA ALA A 6 -24.33 -4.98 -31.45
C ALA A 6 -25.43 -5.49 -30.50
N LEU A 7 -25.96 -4.65 -29.61
CA LEU A 7 -27.03 -5.06 -28.71
C LEU A 7 -28.39 -5.07 -29.40
N PRO A 8 -29.24 -6.07 -29.11
CA PRO A 8 -30.61 -6.09 -29.59
C PRO A 8 -31.41 -4.87 -29.12
N ARG A 9 -32.57 -4.66 -29.74
CA ARG A 9 -33.53 -3.63 -29.29
C ARG A 9 -34.19 -4.09 -27.98
N GLY A 10 -34.32 -3.19 -27.00
CA GLY A 10 -35.11 -3.43 -25.79
C GLY A 10 -34.54 -4.45 -24.79
N VAL A 11 -33.22 -4.67 -24.77
CA VAL A 11 -32.59 -5.64 -23.83
C VAL A 11 -32.48 -5.07 -22.41
N GLY A 12 -32.70 -3.76 -22.26
CA GLY A 12 -32.72 -3.09 -20.96
C GLY A 12 -31.32 -2.89 -20.35
N PRO A 13 -31.26 -2.31 -19.14
CA PRO A 13 -30.02 -1.82 -18.53
C PRO A 13 -29.06 -2.95 -18.12
N GLY A 14 -29.57 -4.16 -17.86
CA GLY A 14 -28.73 -5.31 -17.50
C GLY A 14 -27.72 -5.69 -18.60
N ALA A 15 -28.08 -5.53 -19.87
CA ALA A 15 -27.20 -5.82 -21.00
C ALA A 15 -26.03 -4.84 -21.14
N LEU A 16 -26.19 -3.63 -20.58
CA LEU A 16 -25.16 -2.61 -20.61
C LEU A 16 -24.08 -2.83 -19.54
N ARG A 17 -24.29 -3.70 -18.55
CA ARG A 17 -23.28 -4.04 -17.53
C ARG A 17 -21.99 -4.62 -18.11
N GLY A 18 -22.07 -5.30 -19.27
CA GLY A 18 -20.89 -5.77 -19.99
C GLY A 18 -20.09 -4.64 -20.66
N LEU A 19 -20.68 -3.44 -20.74
CA LEU A 19 -20.11 -2.26 -21.38
C LEU A 19 -19.61 -1.20 -20.39
N THR A 20 -19.65 -1.48 -19.08
CA THR A 20 -19.24 -0.55 -18.02
C THR A 20 -17.87 0.09 -18.27
N PRO A 21 -16.81 -0.66 -18.64
CA PRO A 21 -15.50 -0.06 -18.90
C PRO A 21 -15.51 0.96 -20.05
N GLN A 22 -16.32 0.72 -21.08
CA GLN A 22 -16.44 1.62 -22.24
C GLN A 22 -17.23 2.89 -21.88
N PHE A 23 -18.23 2.79 -21.01
CA PHE A 23 -18.94 3.96 -20.49
C PHE A 23 -18.05 4.81 -19.59
N GLU A 24 -17.33 4.20 -18.63
CA GLU A 24 -16.35 4.91 -17.80
C GLU A 24 -15.27 5.58 -18.65
N ALA A 25 -14.85 4.94 -19.75
CA ALA A 25 -13.88 5.53 -20.65
C ALA A 25 -14.42 6.76 -21.39
N ALA A 26 -15.65 6.69 -21.89
CA ALA A 26 -16.28 7.80 -22.60
C ALA A 26 -16.56 9.00 -21.68
N VAL A 27 -17.01 8.77 -20.43
CA VAL A 27 -17.19 9.85 -19.45
C VAL A 27 -15.87 10.58 -19.15
N ALA A 28 -14.76 9.85 -19.10
CA ALA A 28 -13.45 10.44 -18.81
C ALA A 28 -12.85 11.24 -19.99
N GLU A 29 -13.32 10.99 -21.21
CA GLU A 29 -12.86 11.71 -22.42
C GLU A 29 -13.65 13.01 -22.67
N ASP A 30 -14.66 13.31 -21.84
CA ASP A 30 -15.52 14.50 -21.93
C ASP A 30 -16.03 14.72 -23.36
N THR A 31 -16.40 13.63 -24.03
CA THR A 31 -16.91 13.68 -25.39
C THR A 31 -18.30 14.28 -25.40
N ASP A 32 -18.43 15.48 -25.97
CA ASP A 32 -19.72 16.09 -26.34
C ASP A 32 -20.60 15.05 -27.03
N VAL A 33 -21.80 14.85 -26.49
CA VAL A 33 -22.67 13.72 -26.85
C VAL A 33 -23.10 13.83 -28.32
N ASP A 34 -22.61 12.91 -29.15
CA ASP A 34 -23.11 12.68 -30.50
C ASP A 34 -24.60 12.29 -30.42
N LEU A 35 -25.47 12.97 -31.17
CA LEU A 35 -26.90 12.64 -31.28
C LEU A 35 -27.13 11.16 -31.63
N ARG A 36 -26.20 10.55 -32.37
CA ARG A 36 -26.23 9.11 -32.70
C ARG A 36 -26.13 8.22 -31.47
N PHE A 37 -25.46 8.66 -30.41
CA PHE A 37 -25.36 7.91 -29.15
C PHE A 37 -26.71 7.86 -28.45
N ARG A 38 -27.41 9.00 -28.38
CA ARG A 38 -28.76 9.11 -27.84
C ARG A 38 -29.74 8.19 -28.57
N ASP A 39 -29.73 8.18 -29.90
CA ASP A 39 -30.63 7.32 -30.70
C ASP A 39 -30.40 5.83 -30.40
N GLU A 40 -29.14 5.42 -30.24
CA GLU A 40 -28.81 4.03 -29.89
C GLU A 40 -29.24 3.67 -28.46
N LEU A 41 -29.08 4.58 -27.49
CA LEU A 41 -29.58 4.37 -26.13
C LEU A 41 -31.10 4.24 -26.12
N ILE A 42 -31.82 5.09 -26.84
CA ILE A 42 -33.28 5.00 -26.99
C ILE A 42 -33.69 3.68 -27.64
N ARG A 43 -32.95 3.21 -28.66
CA ARG A 43 -33.22 1.91 -29.29
C ARG A 43 -33.02 0.75 -28.30
N VAL A 44 -31.94 0.74 -27.54
CA VAL A 44 -31.57 -0.38 -26.66
C VAL A 44 -32.38 -0.39 -25.36
N LEU A 45 -32.59 0.78 -24.75
CA LEU A 45 -33.18 0.93 -23.42
C LEU A 45 -34.62 1.46 -23.43
N GLY A 46 -34.97 2.31 -24.41
CA GLY A 46 -36.28 2.97 -24.51
C GLY A 46 -37.49 2.07 -24.35
N PRO A 47 -37.54 0.88 -24.96
CA PRO A 47 -38.66 -0.04 -24.79
C PRO A 47 -38.88 -0.54 -23.36
N VAL A 48 -37.86 -0.47 -22.50
CA VAL A 48 -37.90 -0.96 -21.11
C VAL A 48 -37.98 0.19 -20.12
N MET A 49 -37.27 1.29 -20.39
CA MET A 49 -37.11 2.41 -19.46
C MET A 49 -38.06 3.58 -19.74
N GLY A 50 -38.62 3.70 -20.95
CA GLY A 50 -39.54 4.78 -21.30
C GLY A 50 -38.91 6.16 -21.10
N GLU A 51 -39.55 6.99 -20.27
CA GLU A 51 -39.10 8.36 -19.97
C GLU A 51 -37.78 8.40 -19.17
N ASP A 52 -37.45 7.33 -18.43
CA ASP A 52 -36.22 7.23 -17.64
C ASP A 52 -34.99 6.86 -18.47
N THR A 53 -35.14 6.75 -19.79
CA THR A 53 -34.05 6.36 -20.68
C THR A 53 -32.93 7.40 -20.66
N PRO A 54 -31.68 7.02 -20.33
CA PRO A 54 -30.57 7.96 -20.34
C PRO A 54 -30.33 8.48 -21.76
N VAL A 55 -30.12 9.79 -21.87
CA VAL A 55 -29.85 10.47 -23.15
C VAL A 55 -28.42 10.97 -23.26
N THR A 56 -27.66 10.96 -22.15
CA THR A 56 -26.26 11.35 -22.07
C THR A 56 -25.37 10.15 -21.77
N VAL A 57 -24.07 10.29 -22.01
CA VAL A 57 -23.07 9.24 -21.71
C VAL A 57 -22.94 9.06 -20.20
N GLU A 58 -23.01 10.15 -19.45
CA GLU A 58 -22.90 10.21 -18.00
C GLU A 58 -24.10 9.52 -17.33
N ASP A 59 -25.32 9.81 -17.80
CA ASP A 59 -26.54 9.17 -17.27
C ASP A 59 -26.56 7.68 -17.60
N ALA A 60 -26.09 7.30 -18.79
CA ALA A 60 -25.97 5.89 -19.15
C ALA A 60 -24.91 5.19 -18.30
N ALA A 61 -23.75 5.82 -18.08
CA ALA A 61 -22.73 5.29 -17.18
C ALA A 61 -23.26 5.17 -15.74
N ALA A 62 -24.02 6.14 -15.26
CA ALA A 62 -24.66 6.13 -13.95
C ALA A 62 -25.67 4.98 -13.82
N CYS A 63 -26.50 4.78 -14.84
CA CYS A 63 -27.46 3.69 -14.91
C CYS A 63 -26.78 2.31 -14.82
N VAL A 64 -25.63 2.16 -15.50
CA VAL A 64 -24.92 0.87 -15.57
C VAL A 64 -24.10 0.58 -14.32
N THR A 65 -23.43 1.59 -13.78
CA THR A 65 -22.58 1.48 -12.59
C THR A 65 -23.37 1.52 -11.28
N GLY A 66 -24.58 2.09 -11.30
CA GLY A 66 -25.36 2.35 -10.09
C GLY A 66 -24.81 3.52 -9.24
N VAL A 67 -23.97 4.36 -9.82
CA VAL A 67 -23.36 5.53 -9.16
C VAL A 67 -23.94 6.80 -9.79
N ASP A 68 -24.16 7.84 -8.99
CA ASP A 68 -24.66 9.12 -9.50
C ASP A 68 -23.73 9.71 -10.57
N ALA A 69 -24.31 10.26 -11.64
CA ALA A 69 -23.58 10.81 -12.78
C ALA A 69 -22.60 11.91 -12.37
N LYS A 70 -22.97 12.80 -11.44
CA LYS A 70 -22.08 13.88 -10.97
C LYS A 70 -20.91 13.32 -10.19
N VAL A 71 -21.14 12.27 -9.41
CA VAL A 71 -20.07 11.56 -8.69
C VAL A 71 -19.12 10.89 -9.67
N LEU A 72 -19.63 10.23 -10.72
CA LEU A 72 -18.80 9.62 -11.76
C LEU A 72 -17.90 10.64 -12.45
N VAL A 73 -18.48 11.73 -12.97
CA VAL A 73 -17.75 12.79 -13.67
C VAL A 73 -16.68 13.42 -12.76
N ALA A 74 -16.97 13.60 -11.47
CA ALA A 74 -16.00 14.16 -10.52
C ALA A 74 -14.87 13.18 -10.14
N THR A 75 -15.15 11.87 -10.06
CA THR A 75 -14.22 10.89 -9.48
C THR A 75 -13.40 10.11 -10.51
N LEU A 76 -13.97 9.81 -11.68
CA LEU A 76 -13.30 9.01 -12.73
C LEU A 76 -11.98 9.62 -13.22
N PRO A 77 -11.89 10.93 -13.51
CA PRO A 77 -10.62 11.52 -13.97
C PRO A 77 -9.50 11.38 -12.94
N ALA A 78 -9.81 11.60 -11.66
CA ALA A 78 -8.85 11.47 -10.57
C ALA A 78 -8.36 10.02 -10.41
N LEU A 79 -9.29 9.05 -10.44
CA LEU A 79 -8.96 7.62 -10.38
C LEU A 79 -8.05 7.19 -11.53
N ARG A 80 -8.34 7.64 -12.76
CA ARG A 80 -7.54 7.30 -13.94
C ARG A 80 -6.16 7.94 -13.90
N ALA A 81 -6.04 9.19 -13.46
CA ALA A 81 -4.75 9.85 -13.30
C ALA A 81 -3.87 9.06 -12.32
N VAL A 82 -4.42 8.71 -11.15
CA VAL A 82 -3.70 7.92 -10.14
C VAL A 82 -3.33 6.53 -10.67
N LEU A 83 -4.23 5.85 -11.39
CA LEU A 83 -3.96 4.57 -12.03
C LEU A 83 -2.83 4.66 -13.06
N ALA A 84 -2.80 5.71 -13.88
CA ALA A 84 -1.74 5.94 -14.84
C ALA A 84 -0.39 6.15 -14.15
N GLU A 85 -0.36 6.93 -13.07
CA GLU A 85 0.85 7.14 -12.27
C GLU A 85 1.36 5.82 -11.66
N VAL A 86 0.49 5.00 -11.06
CA VAL A 86 0.87 3.69 -10.50
C VAL A 86 1.42 2.76 -11.58
N ARG A 87 0.79 2.71 -12.76
CA ARG A 87 1.26 1.89 -13.90
C ARG A 87 2.57 2.39 -14.50
N GLY A 88 2.86 3.69 -14.37
CA GLY A 88 4.10 4.31 -14.84
C GLY A 88 5.31 4.11 -13.94
N LEU A 89 5.13 3.54 -12.74
CA LEU A 89 6.23 3.30 -11.79
C LEU A 89 7.23 2.29 -12.34
N LYS A 90 8.49 2.74 -12.50
CA LYS A 90 9.61 1.91 -12.97
C LYS A 90 10.37 1.19 -11.86
N ALA A 91 10.39 1.78 -10.67
CA ALA A 91 11.06 1.27 -9.48
C ALA A 91 10.11 1.34 -8.29
N HIS A 92 10.11 0.33 -7.42
CA HIS A 92 9.12 0.22 -6.36
C HIS A 92 9.63 0.76 -5.03
N LEU A 93 10.88 0.50 -4.67
CA LEU A 93 11.49 1.05 -3.46
C LEU A 93 12.18 2.40 -3.71
N THR A 94 11.37 3.42 -3.98
CA THR A 94 11.81 4.82 -3.99
C THR A 94 10.82 5.67 -3.21
N ARG A 95 11.27 6.82 -2.70
CA ARG A 95 10.39 7.75 -1.98
C ARG A 95 9.21 8.20 -2.83
N GLU A 96 9.44 8.44 -4.12
CA GLU A 96 8.40 8.82 -5.08
C GLU A 96 7.38 7.69 -5.29
N ALA A 97 7.83 6.46 -5.54
CA ALA A 97 6.95 5.33 -5.72
C ALA A 97 6.09 5.05 -4.47
N VAL A 98 6.69 5.12 -3.28
CA VAL A 98 5.97 4.97 -2.01
C VAL A 98 4.90 6.06 -1.84
N ARG A 99 5.19 7.31 -2.23
CA ARG A 99 4.19 8.40 -2.21
C ARG A 99 3.05 8.15 -3.18
N VAL A 100 3.35 7.72 -4.41
CA VAL A 100 2.34 7.39 -5.43
C VAL A 100 1.44 6.26 -4.95
N LEU A 101 2.01 5.17 -4.43
CA LEU A 101 1.26 4.03 -3.89
C LEU A 101 0.44 4.40 -2.65
N SER A 102 0.96 5.27 -1.78
CA SER A 102 0.21 5.77 -0.60
C SER A 102 -1.00 6.63 -1.00
N ARG A 103 -0.84 7.49 -2.01
CA ARG A 103 -1.95 8.29 -2.54
C ARG A 103 -2.97 7.40 -3.25
N ALA A 104 -2.52 6.37 -3.97
CA ALA A 104 -3.40 5.37 -4.59
C ALA A 104 -4.25 4.64 -3.55
N ASP A 105 -3.64 4.19 -2.45
CA ASP A 105 -4.35 3.55 -1.34
C ASP A 105 -5.41 4.47 -0.72
N ALA A 106 -5.07 5.73 -0.44
CA ALA A 106 -6.02 6.72 0.05
C ALA A 106 -7.18 7.00 -0.94
N CYS A 107 -6.88 7.04 -2.23
CA CYS A 107 -7.86 7.24 -3.30
C CYS A 107 -8.87 6.09 -3.36
N LEU A 108 -8.44 4.84 -3.20
CA LEU A 108 -9.33 3.67 -3.19
C LEU A 108 -10.36 3.72 -2.06
N HIS A 109 -9.97 4.17 -0.87
CA HIS A 109 -10.86 4.25 0.30
C HIS A 109 -12.02 5.24 0.11
N GLN A 110 -11.81 6.28 -0.71
CA GLN A 110 -12.77 7.36 -0.92
C GLN A 110 -13.62 7.18 -2.18
N SER A 111 -13.33 6.16 -2.99
CA SER A 111 -13.89 6.01 -4.33
C SER A 111 -15.07 5.03 -4.39
N PRO A 112 -16.11 5.32 -5.20
CA PRO A 112 -17.21 4.38 -5.42
C PRO A 112 -16.74 3.09 -6.12
N ARG A 113 -17.58 2.05 -6.09
CA ARG A 113 -17.27 0.76 -6.75
C ARG A 113 -17.38 0.92 -8.26
N LEU A 114 -16.24 1.14 -8.91
CA LEU A 114 -16.09 1.33 -10.36
C LEU A 114 -15.09 0.33 -10.92
N THR A 115 -15.19 0.01 -12.21
CA THR A 115 -14.22 -0.88 -12.87
C THR A 115 -12.82 -0.27 -12.89
N THR A 116 -12.70 1.06 -13.00
CA THR A 116 -11.43 1.78 -12.86
C THR A 116 -10.85 1.66 -11.45
N ARG A 117 -11.69 1.68 -10.40
CA ARG A 117 -11.25 1.47 -9.01
C ARG A 117 -10.69 0.06 -8.83
N GLU A 118 -11.37 -0.96 -9.34
CA GLU A 118 -10.90 -2.36 -9.30
C GLU A 118 -9.58 -2.54 -10.07
N ALA A 119 -9.38 -1.80 -11.15
CA ALA A 119 -8.11 -1.79 -11.88
C ALA A 119 -6.98 -1.12 -11.07
N LEU A 120 -7.28 -0.06 -10.31
CA LEU A 120 -6.35 0.60 -9.40
C LEU A 120 -5.98 -0.29 -8.22
N GLU A 121 -6.94 -0.99 -7.64
CA GLU A 121 -6.73 -1.93 -6.53
C GLU A 121 -5.76 -3.05 -6.94
N ARG A 122 -6.00 -3.70 -8.09
CA ARG A 122 -5.07 -4.70 -8.64
C ARG A 122 -3.68 -4.15 -8.92
N ALA A 123 -3.59 -2.92 -9.43
CA ALA A 123 -2.30 -2.28 -9.69
C ALA A 123 -1.53 -1.95 -8.40
N LEU A 124 -2.26 -1.54 -7.35
CA LEU A 124 -1.71 -1.27 -6.02
C LEU A 124 -1.18 -2.54 -5.37
N ASP A 125 -1.95 -3.64 -5.41
CA ASP A 125 -1.54 -4.92 -4.81
C ASP A 125 -0.30 -5.49 -5.49
N ALA A 126 -0.24 -5.46 -6.82
CA ALA A 126 0.99 -5.80 -7.55
C ALA A 126 2.17 -4.88 -7.18
N GLY A 127 1.92 -3.61 -6.86
CA GLY A 127 2.93 -2.69 -6.32
C GLY A 127 3.40 -3.09 -4.91
N ARG A 128 2.49 -3.50 -4.03
CA ARG A 128 2.79 -3.98 -2.67
C ARG A 128 3.59 -5.28 -2.67
N GLU A 129 3.25 -6.22 -3.55
CA GLU A 129 4.01 -7.48 -3.70
C GLU A 129 5.46 -7.22 -4.12
N ARG A 130 5.66 -6.32 -5.08
CA ARG A 130 7.00 -5.91 -5.53
C ARG A 130 7.78 -5.19 -4.42
N LEU A 131 7.11 -4.30 -3.67
CA LEU A 131 7.70 -3.67 -2.49
C LEU A 131 8.11 -4.71 -1.45
N ALA A 132 7.27 -5.70 -1.15
CA ALA A 132 7.56 -6.75 -0.17
C ALA A 132 8.81 -7.55 -0.60
N ALA A 133 8.90 -7.91 -1.88
CA ALA A 133 10.06 -8.61 -2.43
C ALA A 133 11.35 -7.77 -2.32
N GLU A 134 11.31 -6.49 -2.71
CA GLU A 134 12.46 -5.58 -2.60
C GLU A 134 12.88 -5.35 -1.14
N LEU A 135 11.91 -5.22 -0.23
CA LEU A 135 12.18 -5.11 1.20
C LEU A 135 12.79 -6.39 1.76
N PHE A 136 12.28 -7.56 1.39
CA PHE A 136 12.84 -8.84 1.80
C PHE A 136 14.32 -8.95 1.39
N LEU A 137 14.66 -8.57 0.15
CA LEU A 137 16.06 -8.58 -0.32
C LEU A 137 16.97 -7.65 0.50
N LEU A 138 16.43 -6.54 1.02
CA LEU A 138 17.19 -5.60 1.85
C LEU A 138 17.26 -5.98 3.33
N HIS A 139 16.30 -6.77 3.81
CA HIS A 139 16.08 -7.02 5.24
C HIS A 139 16.18 -8.49 5.64
N ALA A 140 16.56 -9.39 4.73
CA ALA A 140 16.75 -10.79 5.04
C ALA A 140 17.61 -10.95 6.33
N PRO A 141 17.15 -11.73 7.33
CA PRO A 141 16.14 -12.79 7.24
C PRO A 141 14.71 -12.40 7.65
N VAL A 142 14.38 -11.13 7.88
CA VAL A 142 13.05 -10.74 8.37
C VAL A 142 12.03 -10.74 7.22
N PRO A 143 11.00 -11.60 7.25
CA PRO A 143 9.95 -11.57 6.24
C PRO A 143 9.11 -10.31 6.39
N VAL A 144 8.75 -9.67 5.27
CA VAL A 144 7.83 -8.52 5.24
C VAL A 144 6.54 -8.96 4.53
N PRO A 145 5.40 -9.04 5.24
CA PRO A 145 4.11 -9.33 4.63
C PRO A 145 3.73 -8.28 3.57
N VAL A 146 3.03 -8.70 2.51
CA VAL A 146 2.61 -7.82 1.41
C VAL A 146 1.75 -6.66 1.92
N GLU A 147 0.89 -6.93 2.89
CA GLU A 147 -0.03 -5.97 3.51
C GLU A 147 0.71 -4.90 4.32
N GLU A 148 1.85 -5.26 4.91
CA GLU A 148 2.67 -4.36 5.72
C GLU A 148 3.72 -3.60 4.88
N ALA A 149 4.03 -4.07 3.67
CA ALA A 149 5.14 -3.58 2.83
C ALA A 149 5.09 -2.07 2.57
N LEU A 150 3.92 -1.51 2.27
CA LEU A 150 3.77 -0.08 2.02
C LEU A 150 4.01 0.74 3.31
N GLY A 151 3.51 0.27 4.45
CA GLY A 151 3.74 0.91 5.74
C GLY A 151 5.20 0.88 6.16
N VAL A 152 5.88 -0.25 5.91
CA VAL A 152 7.32 -0.40 6.13
C VAL A 152 8.10 0.57 5.25
N ALA A 153 7.86 0.58 3.94
CA ALA A 153 8.54 1.46 3.01
C ALA A 153 8.35 2.96 3.37
N ARG A 154 7.14 3.35 3.79
CA ARG A 154 6.86 4.71 4.32
C ARG A 154 7.72 5.05 5.53
N GLY A 155 7.81 4.14 6.49
CA GLY A 155 8.65 4.29 7.68
C GLY A 155 10.13 4.48 7.31
N LEU A 156 10.64 3.71 6.35
CA LEU A 156 12.03 3.81 5.89
C LEU A 156 12.38 5.18 5.29
N PHE A 157 11.42 5.80 4.59
CA PHE A 157 11.61 7.14 4.00
C PHE A 157 11.21 8.28 4.96
N GLY A 158 10.83 7.98 6.20
CA GLY A 158 10.41 8.97 7.20
C GLY A 158 9.03 9.58 6.95
N ASP A 159 8.21 8.99 6.07
CA ASP A 159 6.92 9.51 5.63
C ASP A 159 5.75 8.76 6.33
N GLY A 160 5.61 8.92 7.66
CA GLY A 160 4.51 8.37 8.46
C GLY A 160 4.95 7.81 9.82
N PRO A 161 4.00 7.40 10.69
CA PRO A 161 4.36 6.69 11.90
C PRO A 161 5.06 5.37 11.52
N PRO A 162 6.15 4.98 12.20
CA PRO A 162 6.79 3.70 11.95
C PRO A 162 5.75 2.59 12.16
N PRO A 163 5.61 1.62 11.23
CA PRO A 163 4.73 0.50 11.46
C PRO A 163 5.15 -0.26 12.72
N ARG A 164 4.21 -0.93 13.37
CA ARG A 164 4.52 -1.85 14.47
C ARG A 164 5.52 -2.89 13.94
N GLY A 165 6.72 -2.97 14.53
CA GLY A 165 7.82 -3.82 14.04
C GLY A 165 8.93 -3.11 13.24
N ALA A 166 8.80 -1.82 12.90
CA ALA A 166 9.90 -1.06 12.27
C ALA A 166 11.17 -1.02 13.14
N ALA A 167 11.01 -1.09 14.46
CA ALA A 167 12.12 -1.22 15.40
C ALA A 167 12.90 -2.54 15.22
N VAL A 168 12.26 -3.65 14.82
CA VAL A 168 12.92 -4.93 14.50
C VAL A 168 13.72 -4.80 13.21
N LEU A 169 13.14 -4.19 12.18
CA LEU A 169 13.79 -4.01 10.87
C LEU A 169 14.96 -3.03 10.94
N GLU A 170 14.84 -1.96 11.72
CA GLU A 170 15.92 -1.00 11.97
C GLU A 170 17.00 -1.59 12.91
N LEU A 171 16.61 -2.43 13.88
CA LEU A 171 17.56 -3.21 14.70
C LEU A 171 18.31 -4.23 13.84
N ALA A 172 17.62 -4.98 12.97
CA ALA A 172 18.22 -5.94 12.05
C ALA A 172 19.16 -5.25 11.05
N ARG A 173 18.79 -4.07 10.53
CA ARG A 173 19.67 -3.23 9.70
C ARG A 173 20.87 -2.70 10.46
N GLY A 174 20.65 -2.16 11.66
CA GLY A 174 21.73 -1.69 12.53
C GLY A 174 22.71 -2.81 12.89
N LEU A 175 22.19 -4.04 13.05
CA LEU A 175 22.99 -5.24 13.26
C LEU A 175 23.73 -5.64 11.97
N ASP A 176 23.08 -5.73 10.81
CA ASP A 176 23.72 -6.17 9.56
C ASP A 176 24.81 -5.19 9.08
N ASP A 177 24.54 -3.88 9.16
CA ASP A 177 25.53 -2.84 8.89
C ASP A 177 26.70 -2.85 9.89
N PHE A 178 26.43 -3.20 11.15
CA PHE A 178 27.47 -3.39 12.16
C PHE A 178 28.28 -4.67 11.89
N CYS A 179 27.64 -5.78 11.52
CA CYS A 179 28.28 -7.06 11.20
C CYS A 179 29.18 -6.98 9.95
N ARG A 180 28.81 -6.15 8.97
CA ARG A 180 29.69 -5.85 7.83
C ARG A 180 30.91 -5.01 8.20
N ARG A 181 30.79 -4.15 9.23
CA ARG A 181 31.86 -3.22 9.65
C ARG A 181 32.73 -3.77 10.78
N ALA A 182 32.22 -4.71 11.57
CA ALA A 182 32.94 -5.40 12.63
C ALA A 182 32.78 -6.91 12.39
N PRO A 183 33.87 -7.65 12.13
CA PRO A 183 33.78 -9.08 11.84
C PRO A 183 33.32 -9.80 13.09
N LEU A 184 32.03 -10.12 13.15
CA LEU A 184 31.47 -11.00 14.16
C LEU A 184 31.71 -12.45 13.75
N SER A 185 31.86 -13.32 14.74
CA SER A 185 31.98 -14.75 14.50
C SER A 185 30.64 -15.33 14.02
N THR A 186 30.65 -16.37 13.18
CA THR A 186 29.43 -17.04 12.67
C THR A 186 28.40 -17.41 13.75
N PRO A 187 28.81 -17.90 14.95
CA PRO A 187 27.88 -18.20 16.04
C PRO A 187 27.15 -16.95 16.57
N ASP A 188 27.84 -15.81 16.68
CA ASP A 188 27.25 -14.56 17.18
C ASP A 188 26.19 -14.02 16.20
N LEU A 189 26.44 -14.18 14.90
CA LEU A 189 25.50 -13.82 13.85
C LEU A 189 24.23 -14.68 13.89
N GLU A 190 24.37 -15.98 14.12
CA GLU A 190 23.24 -16.90 14.25
C GLU A 190 22.42 -16.60 15.51
N ALA A 191 23.07 -16.31 16.64
CA ALA A 191 22.40 -15.92 17.87
C ALA A 191 21.61 -14.60 17.72
N LEU A 192 22.17 -13.61 17.03
CA LEU A 192 21.48 -12.35 16.73
C LEU A 192 20.28 -12.54 15.78
N ARG A 193 20.42 -13.40 14.77
CA ARG A 193 19.32 -13.76 13.87
C ARG A 193 18.21 -14.51 14.59
N GLU A 194 18.55 -15.38 15.53
CA GLU A 194 17.59 -16.12 16.34
C GLU A 194 16.85 -15.18 17.32
N LEU A 195 17.57 -14.24 17.95
CA LEU A 195 16.96 -13.19 18.77
C LEU A 195 16.01 -12.32 17.96
N ALA A 196 16.39 -11.91 16.74
CA ALA A 196 15.52 -11.14 15.86
C ALA A 196 14.25 -11.92 15.45
N ARG A 197 14.39 -13.22 15.17
CA ARG A 197 13.25 -14.11 14.85
C ARG A 197 12.32 -14.31 16.04
N ARG A 198 12.85 -14.48 17.25
CA ARG A 198 12.06 -14.56 18.49
C ARG A 198 11.36 -13.24 18.81
N ALA A 199 12.06 -12.13 18.59
CA ALA A 199 11.50 -10.79 18.74
C ALA A 199 10.27 -10.58 17.84
N ASP A 200 10.35 -11.05 16.59
CA ASP A 200 9.24 -11.01 15.63
C ASP A 200 8.09 -11.95 16.04
N ALA A 201 8.39 -13.16 16.51
CA ALA A 201 7.39 -14.11 17.00
C ALA A 201 6.66 -13.64 18.27
N GLU A 202 7.33 -12.89 19.14
CA GLU A 202 6.81 -12.39 20.41
C GLU A 202 6.23 -10.96 20.29
N ARG A 203 6.08 -10.42 19.07
CA ARG A 203 5.65 -9.05 18.72
C ARG A 203 4.41 -8.52 19.45
N GLU A 204 3.50 -9.41 19.87
CA GLU A 204 2.24 -9.06 20.54
C GLU A 204 2.26 -9.30 22.07
N THR A 205 3.38 -9.75 22.63
CA THR A 205 3.51 -10.04 24.06
C THR A 205 4.17 -8.91 24.86
N THR A 206 3.80 -8.81 26.14
CA THR A 206 4.26 -7.78 27.09
C THR A 206 5.77 -7.81 27.38
N GLY A 207 6.51 -8.80 26.87
CA GLY A 207 7.97 -8.96 27.03
C GLY A 207 8.83 -8.11 26.08
N TRP A 208 8.20 -7.49 25.07
CA TRP A 208 8.87 -6.68 24.05
C TRP A 208 9.79 -5.56 24.60
N PRO A 209 9.39 -4.76 25.61
CA PRO A 209 10.26 -3.74 26.19
C PRO A 209 11.49 -4.33 26.89
N LEU A 210 11.36 -5.52 27.49
CA LEU A 210 12.43 -6.21 28.21
C LEU A 210 13.49 -6.75 27.24
N LEU A 211 13.08 -7.20 26.05
CA LEU A 211 13.99 -7.66 25.00
C LEU A 211 14.82 -6.49 24.42
N LEU A 212 14.18 -5.34 24.19
CA LEU A 212 14.86 -4.10 23.79
C LEU A 212 15.84 -3.61 24.87
N GLU A 213 15.48 -3.67 26.14
CA GLU A 213 16.39 -3.34 27.26
C GLU A 213 17.56 -4.32 27.37
N ARG A 214 17.33 -5.62 27.14
CA ARG A 214 18.39 -6.64 27.11
C ARG A 214 19.37 -6.44 25.94
N LEU A 215 18.87 -6.02 24.78
CA LEU A 215 19.73 -5.64 23.65
C LEU A 215 20.56 -4.37 23.95
N ARG A 216 20.03 -3.45 24.77
CA ARG A 216 20.73 -2.23 25.22
C ARG A 216 21.83 -2.51 26.24
N THR A 217 21.59 -3.42 27.20
CA THR A 217 22.55 -3.74 28.27
C THR A 217 23.78 -4.48 27.77
N VAL A 218 23.67 -5.23 26.67
CA VAL A 218 24.80 -5.99 26.12
C VAL A 218 25.89 -5.10 25.49
N ARG A 219 25.63 -3.82 25.13
CA ARG A 219 26.65 -3.00 24.42
C ARG A 219 26.63 -1.47 24.66
N PRO A 220 27.36 -0.96 25.67
CA PRO A 220 27.76 0.46 25.74
C PRO A 220 28.78 0.88 24.67
N ARG A 221 29.41 -0.07 23.96
CA ARG A 221 30.51 0.17 22.99
C ARG A 221 30.09 0.13 21.52
N LEU A 222 28.78 0.10 21.21
CA LEU A 222 28.26 -0.04 19.85
C LEU A 222 27.62 1.19 19.24
N LEU A 223 27.29 2.20 20.04
CA LEU A 223 26.73 3.45 19.52
C LEU A 223 27.86 4.48 19.47
N PRO A 224 28.11 5.15 18.32
CA PRO A 224 29.00 6.29 18.33
C PRO A 224 28.43 7.35 19.28
N GLN A 225 29.31 8.07 20.01
CA GLN A 225 28.97 9.15 20.95
C GLN A 225 28.28 10.37 20.30
N LYS A 226 27.76 10.23 19.08
CA LYS A 226 26.99 11.27 18.40
C LYS A 226 25.55 11.26 18.92
N PRO A 227 24.93 12.44 19.05
CA PRO A 227 23.55 12.53 19.52
C PRO A 227 22.64 11.73 18.60
N LEU A 228 21.82 10.88 19.21
CA LEU A 228 20.86 10.04 18.50
C LEU A 228 19.92 10.91 17.64
N PRO A 229 19.44 10.39 16.50
CA PRO A 229 18.39 11.03 15.72
C PRO A 229 17.16 11.35 16.61
N PRO A 230 16.35 12.36 16.23
CA PRO A 230 15.22 12.86 17.04
C PRO A 230 14.25 11.78 17.55
N LEU A 231 14.15 10.68 16.80
CA LEU A 231 13.38 9.47 17.08
C LEU A 231 13.66 8.84 18.46
N TYR A 232 14.85 9.08 19.03
CA TYR A 232 15.31 8.42 20.25
C TYR A 232 15.38 9.32 21.49
N ARG A 233 15.17 10.64 21.37
CA ARG A 233 15.14 11.55 22.56
C ARG A 233 13.93 11.34 23.45
N SER A 234 12.83 10.86 22.89
CA SER A 234 11.60 10.55 23.63
C SER A 234 11.69 9.23 24.42
N LEU A 235 12.69 8.40 24.14
CA LEU A 235 12.89 7.09 24.77
C LEU A 235 13.94 7.10 25.90
N THR A 236 14.72 8.18 26.04
CA THR A 236 15.82 8.33 27.01
C THR A 236 15.38 8.86 28.39
N GLY A 237 14.08 8.92 28.68
CA GLY A 237 13.54 9.53 29.90
C GLY A 237 13.57 8.66 31.17
N ALA A 238 14.16 7.47 31.16
CA ALA A 238 14.21 6.61 32.34
C ALA A 238 15.61 6.64 33.00
N PRO A 239 15.72 6.93 34.32
CA PRO A 239 17.02 6.98 34.99
C PRO A 239 17.62 5.57 35.10
N ALA A 240 18.83 5.41 34.57
CA ALA A 240 19.59 4.16 34.61
C ALA A 240 20.17 3.90 36.00
N ARG A 241 19.78 2.79 36.65
CA ARG A 241 20.53 2.19 37.77
C ARG A 241 20.35 0.68 37.84
N VAL A 242 21.22 -0.09 37.18
CA VAL A 242 21.62 -1.43 37.66
C VAL A 242 23.04 -1.74 37.13
N PRO A 243 23.97 -2.27 37.95
CA PRO A 243 25.31 -2.65 37.49
C PRO A 243 25.29 -3.96 36.67
N LEU A 244 26.10 -4.00 35.62
CA LEU A 244 26.31 -5.14 34.72
C LEU A 244 27.21 -6.20 35.37
N ALA A 245 26.74 -7.45 35.45
CA ALA A 245 27.59 -8.63 35.42
C ALA A 245 26.77 -9.89 35.06
N GLY A 246 27.25 -10.63 34.07
CA GLY A 246 26.73 -11.95 33.68
C GLY A 246 27.10 -12.25 32.23
N SER A 247 27.82 -13.35 31.99
CA SER A 247 28.25 -13.77 30.65
C SER A 247 27.06 -13.94 29.69
N LEU A 248 27.34 -13.88 28.39
CA LEU A 248 26.35 -13.93 27.31
C LEU A 248 25.48 -15.21 27.36
N GLU A 249 26.04 -16.32 27.86
CA GLU A 249 25.29 -17.58 28.12
C GLU A 249 24.20 -17.43 29.19
N ALA A 250 24.34 -16.55 30.17
CA ALA A 250 23.34 -16.33 31.21
C ALA A 250 22.12 -15.54 30.73
N LEU A 251 22.24 -14.84 29.58
CA LEU A 251 21.15 -14.07 28.97
C LEU A 251 20.29 -14.89 28.01
N LEU A 252 20.75 -16.09 27.65
CA LEU A 252 20.10 -16.98 26.66
C LEU A 252 19.21 -18.07 27.30
N ARG A 253 19.24 -18.23 28.62
CA ARG A 253 18.27 -19.05 29.39
C ARG A 253 17.16 -18.16 29.93
#